data_AF-A0A0R3RRJ0-F1
#
_entry.id   AF-A0A0R3RRJ0-F1
#
_cell.length_a   1.000
_cell.length_b   1.000
_cell.length_c   1.000
_cell.angle_alpha   90.00
_cell.angle_beta   90.00
_cell.angle_gamma   90.00
#
_symmetry.space_group_name_H-M   'P 1'
#
loop_
_entity.id
_entity.type
_entity.pdbx_description
1 polymer ?
#
loop_
_entity_poly.entity_id
_entity_poly.type
_entity_poly.pdbx_seq_one_letter_code
_entity_poly.pdbx_strand_id
1 'polypeptide(L)'
;MSTLNPVDLWKQSLGNRNGFPGGSDISTIPIFLSPSVVSSFSGDANYFRKMFKAWPIKMERKAVFWPAHATFIACGTAGTVIGIRVNSYTFLGDANHSYAESLRKCPKLTWLIALYSSALFYFGINENTVSRFLYSHGDLCNTCLILGSITTALLGGICFPMLSTPYLTAAAAILQGDDNAIPKLRKTNNWLNYLFRWKVGVNACRGILLPMTLGLSAISGASMYVRLWGRERIMDTLSVEPEFVAEMD
;
A
#
# COMPACT_ATOMS: atom_id res chain seq x y z
N MET A 1 -34.92 24.68 12.14
CA MET A 1 -33.69 24.26 11.44
C MET A 1 -34.11 23.30 10.34
N SER A 2 -34.04 23.74 9.08
CA SER A 2 -34.48 22.97 7.92
C SER A 2 -33.47 21.86 7.62
N THR A 3 -33.88 20.61 7.77
CA THR A 3 -33.13 19.42 7.34
C THR A 3 -33.29 19.27 5.83
N LEU A 4 -32.36 19.88 5.07
CA LEU A 4 -32.28 19.67 3.63
C LEU A 4 -31.98 18.18 3.36
N ASN A 5 -32.81 17.57 2.51
CA ASN A 5 -32.72 16.18 2.13
C ASN A 5 -31.41 15.97 1.33
N PRO A 6 -30.61 14.92 1.60
CA PRO A 6 -29.35 14.66 0.90
C PRO A 6 -29.47 14.56 -0.63
N VAL A 7 -30.66 14.23 -1.15
CA VAL A 7 -30.98 14.22 -2.59
C VAL A 7 -30.98 15.63 -3.19
N ASP A 8 -31.34 16.65 -2.43
CA ASP A 8 -31.38 18.05 -2.89
C ASP A 8 -29.97 18.63 -3.00
N LEU A 9 -29.05 18.21 -2.11
CA LEU A 9 -27.62 18.52 -2.21
C LEU A 9 -27.00 17.87 -3.45
N TRP A 10 -27.38 16.63 -3.75
CA TRP A 10 -26.94 15.92 -4.96
C TRP A 10 -27.43 16.61 -6.26
N LYS A 11 -28.68 17.06 -6.31
CA LYS A 11 -29.24 17.78 -7.47
C LYS A 11 -28.62 19.17 -7.66
N GLN A 12 -28.34 19.91 -6.58
CA GLN A 12 -27.66 21.21 -6.66
C GLN A 12 -26.25 21.11 -7.23
N SER A 13 -25.52 20.03 -6.92
CA SER A 13 -24.19 19.77 -7.48
C SER A 13 -24.21 19.54 -8.99
N LEU A 14 -25.24 18.90 -9.53
CA LEU A 14 -25.41 18.67 -10.97
C LEU A 14 -25.84 19.94 -11.72
N GLY A 15 -26.71 20.77 -11.12
CA GLY A 15 -27.19 22.01 -11.72
C GLY A 15 -26.12 23.10 -11.92
N ASN A 16 -25.07 23.09 -11.12
CA ASN A 16 -24.01 24.11 -11.16
C ASN A 16 -22.96 23.90 -12.27
N ARG A 17 -23.06 22.83 -13.08
CA ARG A 17 -22.11 22.54 -14.19
C ARG A 17 -22.38 23.33 -15.49
N ASN A 18 -23.49 24.06 -15.61
CA ASN A 18 -23.92 24.70 -16.87
C ASN A 18 -23.59 26.21 -17.00
N GLY A 19 -22.66 26.74 -16.21
CA GLY A 19 -22.14 28.13 -16.36
C GLY A 19 -20.65 28.17 -16.72
N PHE A 20 -20.35 28.45 -17.99
CA PHE A 20 -19.05 28.68 -18.69
C PHE A 20 -18.05 29.68 -18.01
N PRO A 21 -16.80 29.97 -18.52
CA PRO A 21 -16.06 29.48 -19.71
C PRO A 21 -14.53 29.18 -19.52
N GLY A 22 -13.94 28.39 -20.45
CA GLY A 22 -12.62 28.67 -21.07
C GLY A 22 -11.30 28.22 -20.43
N GLY A 23 -10.49 27.47 -21.22
CA GLY A 23 -9.02 27.59 -21.21
C GLY A 23 -8.19 26.50 -20.51
N SER A 24 -7.52 25.67 -21.32
CA SER A 24 -6.18 25.10 -21.14
C SER A 24 -5.67 24.73 -19.74
N ASP A 25 -5.56 23.42 -19.46
CA ASP A 25 -4.26 22.73 -19.33
C ASP A 25 -4.45 21.35 -18.69
N ILE A 26 -4.21 20.30 -19.49
CA ILE A 26 -4.10 18.92 -19.00
C ILE A 26 -2.78 18.81 -18.26
N SER A 27 -2.77 19.21 -16.98
CA SER A 27 -1.63 18.96 -16.10
C SER A 27 -1.76 17.56 -15.50
N THR A 28 -0.97 16.64 -16.06
CA THR A 28 -0.77 15.28 -15.53
C THR A 28 0.09 15.38 -14.27
N ILE A 29 -0.46 15.88 -13.16
CA ILE A 29 0.25 15.93 -11.89
C ILE A 29 0.20 14.53 -11.26
N PRO A 30 1.33 13.86 -11.02
CA PRO A 30 1.35 12.57 -10.34
C PRO A 30 0.82 12.75 -8.92
N ILE A 31 -0.03 11.81 -8.47
CA ILE A 31 -0.71 11.79 -7.15
C ILE A 31 0.25 12.04 -5.98
N PHE A 32 1.55 11.76 -6.14
CA PHE A 32 2.58 11.96 -5.13
C PHE A 32 2.93 13.43 -4.82
N LEU A 33 2.58 14.37 -5.70
CA LEU A 33 2.96 15.79 -5.57
C LEU A 33 1.77 16.76 -5.56
N SER A 34 0.53 16.26 -5.53
CA SER A 34 -0.63 17.12 -5.35
C SER A 34 -0.58 17.74 -3.94
N PRO A 35 -0.54 19.08 -3.80
CA PRO A 35 -0.60 19.70 -2.49
C PRO A 35 -1.87 19.22 -1.79
N SER A 36 -1.73 18.88 -0.51
CA SER A 36 -2.82 18.45 0.33
C SER A 36 -3.90 19.54 0.39
N VAL A 37 -4.90 19.43 -0.48
CA VAL A 37 -6.17 20.16 -0.34
C VAL A 37 -6.86 19.57 0.89
N VAL A 38 -6.49 20.11 2.05
CA VAL A 38 -7.24 20.04 3.29
C VAL A 38 -8.33 21.11 3.21
N SER A 39 -9.51 20.78 3.74
CA SER A 39 -10.75 21.58 3.77
C SER A 39 -11.49 21.65 2.41
N SER A 40 -12.34 20.69 2.05
CA SER A 40 -13.70 20.54 2.61
C SER A 40 -14.25 19.10 2.58
N PHE A 41 -13.49 18.13 2.08
CA PHE A 41 -14.00 16.79 1.73
C PHE A 41 -13.82 15.69 2.79
N SER A 42 -13.36 16.00 4.00
CA SER A 42 -13.16 14.99 5.06
C SER A 42 -14.47 14.48 5.70
N GLY A 43 -15.57 15.20 5.54
CA GLY A 43 -16.91 14.75 5.94
C GLY A 43 -17.42 13.58 5.08
N ASP A 44 -17.19 13.65 3.76
CA ASP A 44 -17.72 12.69 2.79
C ASP A 44 -17.02 11.32 2.84
N ALA A 45 -15.70 11.27 3.00
CA ALA A 45 -14.97 10.00 2.96
C ALA A 45 -15.35 9.05 4.10
N ASN A 46 -15.62 9.59 5.30
CA ASN A 46 -16.09 8.80 6.43
C ASN A 46 -17.54 8.35 6.25
N TYR A 47 -18.37 9.18 5.59
CA TYR A 47 -19.73 8.84 5.23
C TYR A 47 -19.77 7.69 4.22
N PHE A 48 -19.06 7.79 3.09
CA PHE A 48 -18.95 6.70 2.10
C PHE A 48 -18.43 5.41 2.71
N ARG A 49 -17.44 5.50 3.60
CA ARG A 49 -16.91 4.32 4.28
C ARG A 49 -17.94 3.66 5.20
N LYS A 50 -18.80 4.42 5.89
CA LYS A 50 -19.89 3.87 6.70
C LYS A 50 -20.97 3.23 5.82
N MET A 51 -21.38 3.92 4.77
CA MET A 51 -22.36 3.44 3.80
C MET A 51 -21.90 2.14 3.13
N PHE A 52 -20.67 2.07 2.62
CA PHE A 52 -20.14 0.85 2.03
C PHE A 52 -20.01 -0.31 3.04
N LYS A 53 -19.81 -0.02 4.34
CA LYS A 53 -19.84 -1.05 5.39
C LYS A 53 -21.26 -1.57 5.65
N ALA A 54 -22.24 -0.67 5.67
CA ALA A 54 -23.65 -1.00 5.85
C ALA A 54 -24.24 -1.71 4.63
N TRP A 55 -23.63 -1.58 3.45
CA TRP A 55 -24.15 -2.09 2.17
C TRP A 55 -24.71 -3.52 2.24
N PRO A 56 -25.94 -3.76 1.76
CA PRO A 56 -26.66 -5.02 1.98
C PRO A 56 -26.16 -6.13 1.05
N ILE A 57 -25.66 -5.78 -0.14
CA ILE A 57 -25.13 -6.75 -1.10
C ILE A 57 -23.73 -7.19 -0.64
N LYS A 58 -23.67 -8.38 -0.03
CA LYS A 58 -22.43 -8.94 0.56
C LYS A 58 -21.27 -9.03 -0.42
N MET A 59 -21.54 -9.31 -1.70
CA MET A 59 -20.52 -9.48 -2.74
C MET A 59 -19.81 -8.17 -3.09
N GLU A 60 -20.58 -7.10 -3.30
CA GLU A 60 -20.06 -5.76 -3.61
C GLU A 60 -19.30 -5.18 -2.40
N ARG A 61 -19.88 -5.34 -1.20
CA ARG A 61 -19.20 -4.98 0.05
C ARG A 61 -17.87 -5.70 0.20
N LYS A 62 -17.83 -7.02 -0.04
CA LYS A 62 -16.60 -7.80 0.03
C LYS A 62 -15.59 -7.36 -1.04
N ALA A 63 -16.04 -7.04 -2.25
CA ALA A 63 -15.18 -6.54 -3.33
C ALA A 63 -14.47 -5.22 -2.96
N VAL A 64 -15.10 -4.33 -2.19
CA VAL A 64 -14.48 -3.04 -1.78
C VAL A 64 -13.41 -3.21 -0.69
N PHE A 65 -13.62 -4.10 0.29
CA PHE A 65 -12.75 -4.20 1.47
C PHE A 65 -11.75 -5.36 1.45
N TRP A 66 -12.12 -6.52 0.90
CA TRP A 66 -11.33 -7.74 1.00
C TRP A 66 -10.02 -7.70 0.18
N PRO A 67 -9.99 -7.16 -1.05
CA PRO A 67 -8.77 -7.13 -1.85
C PRO A 67 -7.61 -6.34 -1.21
N ALA A 68 -7.92 -5.29 -0.44
CA ALA A 68 -6.91 -4.54 0.31
C ALA A 68 -6.14 -5.43 1.31
N HIS A 69 -6.84 -6.40 1.93
CA HIS A 69 -6.21 -7.37 2.84
C HIS A 69 -5.31 -8.35 2.09
N ALA A 70 -5.69 -8.76 0.86
CA ALA A 70 -4.86 -9.61 0.03
C ALA A 70 -3.53 -8.92 -0.33
N THR A 71 -3.59 -7.63 -0.68
CA THR A 71 -2.37 -6.84 -0.97
C THR A 71 -1.52 -6.63 0.28
N PHE A 72 -2.15 -6.39 1.44
CA PHE A 72 -1.46 -6.31 2.73
C PHE A 72 -0.70 -7.59 3.07
N ILE A 73 -1.36 -8.75 2.94
CA ILE A 73 -0.73 -10.07 3.18
C ILE A 73 0.41 -10.30 2.18
N ALA A 74 0.19 -9.97 0.90
CA ALA A 74 1.23 -10.09 -0.12
C ALA A 74 2.46 -9.22 0.21
N CYS A 75 2.27 -7.97 0.65
CA CYS A 75 3.37 -7.11 1.08
C CYS A 75 4.12 -7.69 2.28
N GLY A 76 3.40 -8.18 3.30
CA GLY A 76 4.01 -8.81 4.47
C GLY A 76 4.81 -10.07 4.13
N THR A 77 4.28 -10.93 3.25
CA THR A 77 5.00 -12.13 2.78
C THR A 77 6.24 -11.76 1.98
N ALA A 78 6.16 -10.77 1.08
CA ALA A 78 7.31 -10.27 0.34
C ALA A 78 8.41 -9.72 1.26
N GLY A 79 8.03 -8.89 2.24
CA GLY A 79 8.95 -8.37 3.25
C GLY A 79 9.59 -9.47 4.09
N THR A 80 8.84 -10.52 4.43
CA THR A 80 9.36 -11.70 5.15
C THR A 80 10.39 -12.46 4.31
N VAL A 81 10.10 -12.70 3.03
CA VAL A 81 11.01 -13.42 2.14
C VAL A 81 12.32 -12.64 1.91
N ILE A 82 12.23 -11.31 1.73
CA ILE A 82 13.40 -10.43 1.69
C ILE A 82 14.17 -10.51 3.01
N GLY A 83 13.44 -10.43 4.13
CA GLY A 83 13.92 -10.64 5.50
C GLY A 83 14.81 -11.87 5.61
N ILE A 84 14.26 -13.04 5.26
CA ILE A 84 14.94 -14.33 5.37
C ILE A 84 16.17 -14.41 4.48
N ARG A 85 16.10 -13.92 3.23
CA ARG A 85 17.23 -13.99 2.30
C ARG A 85 18.41 -13.11 2.70
N VAL A 86 18.15 -11.89 3.14
CA VAL A 86 19.23 -11.01 3.63
C VAL A 86 19.84 -11.61 4.89
N ASN A 87 19.02 -12.20 5.76
CA ASN A 87 19.46 -12.87 6.97
C ASN A 87 20.34 -14.10 6.65
N SER A 88 19.93 -14.96 5.73
CA SER A 88 20.71 -16.14 5.32
C SER A 88 22.02 -15.74 4.65
N TYR A 89 22.01 -14.73 3.78
CA TYR A 89 23.22 -14.22 3.15
C TYR A 89 24.23 -13.67 4.16
N THR A 90 23.75 -13.06 5.24
CA THR A 90 24.61 -12.44 6.26
C THR A 90 25.17 -13.49 7.23
N PHE A 91 24.35 -14.40 7.76
CA PHE A 91 24.79 -15.37 8.77
C PHE A 91 25.32 -16.70 8.21
N LEU A 92 24.82 -17.14 7.06
CA LEU A 92 25.18 -18.43 6.46
C LEU A 92 26.09 -18.26 5.22
N GLY A 93 26.30 -17.03 4.75
CA GLY A 93 27.11 -16.74 3.56
C GLY A 93 26.46 -17.15 2.23
N ASP A 94 25.26 -17.74 2.25
CA ASP A 94 24.50 -18.13 1.06
C ASP A 94 23.05 -17.61 1.11
N ALA A 95 22.65 -16.94 0.03
CA ALA A 95 21.30 -16.39 -0.17
C ALA A 95 20.28 -17.45 -0.62
N ASN A 96 20.72 -18.63 -1.06
CA ASN A 96 19.89 -19.69 -1.62
C ASN A 96 19.67 -20.88 -0.66
N HIS A 97 20.02 -20.73 0.62
CA HIS A 97 19.65 -21.73 1.62
C HIS A 97 18.13 -21.97 1.66
N SER A 98 17.75 -23.23 1.91
CA SER A 98 16.35 -23.62 2.05
C SER A 98 15.65 -22.76 3.10
N TYR A 99 14.46 -22.23 2.76
CA TYR A 99 13.69 -21.32 3.62
C TYR A 99 13.49 -21.87 5.05
N ALA A 100 13.18 -23.16 5.17
CA ALA A 100 12.98 -23.80 6.47
C ALA A 100 14.26 -23.88 7.31
N GLU A 101 15.40 -24.04 6.65
CA GLU A 101 16.70 -24.13 7.30
C GLU A 101 17.20 -22.75 7.74
N SER A 102 16.99 -21.73 6.90
CA SER A 102 17.24 -20.32 7.24
C SER A 102 16.39 -19.86 8.43
N LEU A 103 15.13 -20.29 8.52
CA LEU A 103 14.26 -19.97 9.66
C LEU A 103 14.70 -20.63 10.97
N ARG A 104 15.39 -21.78 10.90
CA ARG A 104 15.92 -22.49 12.07
C ARG A 104 17.26 -21.92 12.54
N LYS A 105 18.14 -21.58 11.61
CA LYS A 105 19.53 -21.19 11.90
C LYS A 105 19.70 -19.69 12.12
N CYS A 106 18.91 -18.84 11.47
CA CYS A 106 19.06 -17.39 11.58
C CYS A 106 18.17 -16.77 12.68
N PRO A 107 18.51 -15.59 13.22
CA PRO A 107 17.70 -14.90 14.22
C PRO A 107 16.28 -14.62 13.73
N LYS A 108 15.29 -14.97 14.55
CA LYS A 108 13.87 -14.76 14.25
C LYS A 108 13.48 -13.28 14.21
N LEU A 109 14.17 -12.47 15.01
CA LEU A 109 13.87 -11.05 15.19
C LEU A 109 13.89 -10.27 13.87
N THR A 110 14.87 -10.53 13.01
CA THR A 110 15.09 -9.79 11.77
C THR A 110 13.91 -9.91 10.79
N TRP A 111 13.43 -11.12 10.54
CA TRP A 111 12.33 -11.32 9.59
C TRP A 111 10.96 -10.97 10.20
N LEU A 112 10.78 -11.10 11.53
CA LEU A 112 9.58 -10.65 12.22
C LEU A 112 9.44 -9.12 12.18
N ILE A 113 10.52 -8.39 12.43
CA ILE A 113 10.51 -6.92 12.31
C ILE A 113 10.31 -6.53 10.85
N ALA A 114 10.93 -7.21 9.89
CA ALA A 114 10.72 -6.94 8.46
C ALA A 114 9.25 -7.14 8.04
N LEU A 115 8.60 -8.22 8.50
CA LEU A 115 7.16 -8.45 8.30
C LEU A 115 6.32 -7.31 8.88
N TYR A 116 6.52 -6.99 10.16
CA TYR A 116 5.71 -6.00 10.87
C TYR A 116 5.87 -4.60 10.29
N SER A 117 7.11 -4.21 10.00
CA SER A 117 7.44 -2.88 9.49
C SER A 117 6.98 -2.70 8.03
N SER A 118 7.08 -3.74 7.18
CA SER A 118 6.50 -3.75 5.83
C SER A 118 4.97 -3.61 5.85
N ALA A 119 4.31 -4.36 6.74
CA ALA A 119 2.87 -4.36 6.90
C ALA A 119 2.34 -3.00 7.38
N LEU A 120 2.94 -2.43 8.42
CA LEU A 120 2.57 -1.11 8.93
C LEU A 120 2.81 0.00 7.91
N PHE A 121 3.94 -0.06 7.20
CA PHE A 121 4.27 0.94 6.20
C PHE A 121 3.30 0.89 5.01
N TYR A 122 2.97 -0.30 4.52
CA TYR A 122 1.92 -0.46 3.51
C TYR A 122 0.58 0.08 4.00
N PHE A 123 0.15 -0.28 5.23
CA PHE A 123 -1.10 0.20 5.80
C PHE A 123 -1.15 1.74 5.87
N GLY A 124 -0.08 2.36 6.37
CA GLY A 124 0.02 3.81 6.49
C GLY A 124 -0.03 4.53 5.14
N ILE A 125 0.68 4.03 4.12
CA ILE A 125 0.65 4.66 2.80
C ILE A 125 -0.68 4.39 2.09
N ASN A 126 -1.18 3.17 2.13
CA ASN A 126 -2.44 2.79 1.47
C ASN A 126 -3.63 3.57 2.05
N GLU A 127 -3.69 3.78 3.37
CA GLU A 127 -4.78 4.58 3.97
C GLU A 127 -4.70 6.05 3.53
N ASN A 128 -3.50 6.63 3.47
CA ASN A 128 -3.29 8.03 3.10
C ASN A 128 -3.45 8.33 1.59
N THR A 129 -3.13 7.37 0.72
CA THR A 129 -3.05 7.58 -0.74
C THR A 129 -4.12 6.86 -1.55
N VAL A 130 -4.61 5.70 -1.09
CA VAL A 130 -5.59 4.91 -1.86
C VAL A 130 -6.96 5.00 -1.20
N SER A 131 -7.07 4.72 0.10
CA SER A 131 -8.35 4.77 0.81
C SER A 131 -8.95 6.18 0.81
N ARG A 132 -8.12 7.22 1.01
CA ARG A 132 -8.61 8.61 1.01
C ARG A 132 -9.28 9.01 -0.31
N PHE A 133 -8.71 8.61 -1.43
CA PHE A 133 -9.24 8.96 -2.76
C PHE A 133 -10.35 8.01 -3.20
N LEU A 134 -10.28 6.72 -2.85
CA LEU A 134 -11.35 5.76 -3.18
C LEU A 134 -12.70 6.17 -2.58
N TYR A 135 -12.68 6.74 -1.37
CA TYR A 135 -13.88 7.19 -0.66
C TYR A 135 -14.20 8.68 -0.87
N SER A 136 -13.47 9.42 -1.72
CA SER A 136 -13.81 10.82 -2.00
C SER A 136 -14.89 10.95 -3.08
N HIS A 137 -15.66 12.04 -3.01
CA HIS A 137 -16.56 12.47 -4.06
C HIS A 137 -15.80 13.05 -5.26
N GLY A 138 -16.15 12.65 -6.49
CA GLY A 138 -15.59 13.18 -7.73
C GLY A 138 -15.35 12.11 -8.81
N ASP A 139 -15.01 12.57 -10.02
CA ASP A 139 -14.53 11.72 -11.11
C ASP A 139 -13.12 11.21 -10.76
N LEU A 140 -12.94 9.89 -10.64
CA LEU A 140 -11.65 9.30 -10.30
C LEU A 140 -10.88 8.89 -11.54
N CYS A 141 -9.57 9.18 -11.54
CA CYS A 141 -8.65 8.57 -12.48
C CYS A 141 -8.40 7.10 -12.06
N ASN A 142 -9.14 6.16 -12.64
CA ASN A 142 -9.01 4.71 -12.39
C ASN A 142 -7.57 4.22 -12.61
N THR A 143 -6.92 4.69 -13.67
CA THR A 143 -5.52 4.34 -13.99
C THR A 143 -4.56 4.87 -12.93
N CYS A 144 -4.76 6.09 -12.45
CA CYS A 144 -3.92 6.71 -11.43
C CYS A 144 -4.07 5.99 -10.08
N LEU A 145 -5.27 5.52 -9.75
CA LEU A 145 -5.53 4.74 -8.53
C LEU A 145 -4.91 3.34 -8.58
N ILE A 146 -4.99 2.66 -9.73
CA ILE A 146 -4.31 1.37 -9.95
C ILE A 146 -2.80 1.56 -9.83
N LEU A 147 -2.24 2.58 -10.50
CA LEU A 147 -0.81 2.88 -10.44
C LEU A 147 -0.39 3.28 -9.02
N GLY A 148 -1.22 4.05 -8.31
CA GLY A 148 -1.03 4.39 -6.90
C GLY A 148 -0.94 3.13 -6.05
N SER A 149 -1.91 2.21 -6.15
CA SER A 149 -1.91 0.94 -5.43
C SER A 149 -0.68 0.07 -5.74
N ILE A 150 -0.26 -0.01 -7.00
CA ILE A 150 0.96 -0.75 -7.38
C ILE A 150 2.18 -0.09 -6.74
N THR A 151 2.28 1.23 -6.83
CA THR A 151 3.42 1.98 -6.27
C THR A 151 3.49 1.83 -4.75
N THR A 152 2.36 1.91 -4.04
CA THR A 152 2.33 1.71 -2.58
C THR A 152 2.72 0.28 -2.19
N ALA A 153 2.27 -0.72 -2.94
CA ALA A 153 2.64 -2.11 -2.73
C ALA A 153 4.14 -2.36 -2.97
N LEU A 154 4.72 -1.77 -4.01
CA LEU A 154 6.17 -1.88 -4.27
C LEU A 154 7.00 -1.14 -3.22
N LEU A 155 6.57 0.05 -2.81
CA LEU A 155 7.24 0.81 -1.76
C LEU A 155 7.22 0.06 -0.43
N GLY A 156 6.07 -0.48 -0.02
CA GLY A 156 5.93 -1.18 1.26
C GLY A 156 6.42 -2.62 1.27
N GLY A 157 6.21 -3.36 0.19
CA GLY A 157 6.58 -4.78 0.10
C GLY A 157 8.03 -5.04 -0.33
N ILE A 158 8.66 -4.12 -1.07
CA ILE A 158 10.02 -4.30 -1.60
C ILE A 158 10.97 -3.22 -1.14
N CYS A 159 10.71 -1.94 -1.47
CA CYS A 159 11.67 -0.87 -1.22
C CYS A 159 11.97 -0.72 0.28
N PHE A 160 10.93 -0.71 1.11
CA PHE A 160 11.08 -0.54 2.55
C PHE A 160 11.80 -1.74 3.22
N PRO A 161 11.44 -3.01 2.96
CA PRO A 161 12.21 -4.17 3.44
C PRO A 161 13.65 -4.20 2.92
N MET A 162 13.90 -3.82 1.66
CA MET A 162 15.26 -3.77 1.12
C MET A 162 16.13 -2.73 1.81
N LEU A 163 15.56 -1.61 2.23
CA LEU A 163 16.28 -0.60 2.99
C LEU A 163 16.45 -1.02 4.45
N SER A 164 15.39 -1.46 5.12
CA SER A 164 15.41 -1.74 6.57
C SER A 164 16.09 -3.04 6.95
N THR A 165 15.90 -4.12 6.19
CA THR A 165 16.36 -5.48 6.55
C THR A 165 17.87 -5.58 6.73
N PRO A 166 18.74 -5.02 5.85
CA PRO A 166 20.19 -5.10 6.04
C PRO A 166 20.66 -4.44 7.34
N TYR A 167 19.99 -3.37 7.78
CA TYR A 167 20.28 -2.73 9.06
C TYR A 167 19.83 -3.56 10.24
N LEU A 168 18.61 -4.10 10.18
CA LEU A 168 18.08 -4.99 11.21
C LEU A 168 18.95 -6.24 11.38
N THR A 169 19.43 -6.80 10.26
CA THR A 169 20.29 -7.98 10.25
C THR A 169 21.64 -7.66 10.92
N ALA A 170 22.22 -6.51 10.61
CA ALA A 170 23.48 -6.10 11.22
C ALA A 170 23.32 -5.73 12.71
N ALA A 171 22.20 -5.12 13.11
CA ALA A 171 21.90 -4.87 14.51
C ALA A 171 21.71 -6.20 15.29
N ALA A 172 21.03 -7.18 14.68
CA ALA A 172 20.87 -8.51 15.25
C ALA A 172 22.22 -9.24 15.40
N ALA A 173 23.11 -9.15 14.41
CA ALA A 173 24.44 -9.74 14.49
C ALA A 173 25.30 -9.12 15.60
N ILE A 174 25.25 -7.79 15.78
CA ILE A 174 25.93 -7.10 16.89
C ILE A 174 25.37 -7.58 18.25
N LEU A 175 24.04 -7.66 18.38
CA LEU A 175 23.39 -8.12 19.61
C LEU A 175 23.70 -9.58 19.96
N GLN A 176 24.00 -10.40 18.95
CA GLN A 176 24.38 -11.80 19.11
C GLN A 176 25.88 -11.99 19.38
N GLY A 177 26.70 -10.93 19.29
CA GLY A 177 28.15 -11.03 19.45
C GLY A 177 28.84 -11.80 18.33
N ASP A 178 28.19 -11.94 17.16
CA ASP A 178 28.74 -12.64 16.01
C ASP A 178 29.56 -11.67 15.14
N ASP A 179 30.81 -11.46 15.55
CA ASP A 179 31.78 -10.59 14.86
C ASP A 179 32.19 -11.13 13.48
N ASN A 180 31.85 -12.38 13.15
CA ASN A 180 32.17 -13.03 11.88
C ASN A 180 31.03 -12.94 10.86
N ALA A 181 29.78 -12.84 11.31
CA ALA A 181 28.61 -12.67 10.43
C ALA A 181 28.58 -11.30 9.72
N ILE A 182 29.23 -10.29 10.29
CA ILE A 182 29.35 -8.97 9.66
C ILE A 182 30.74 -8.88 9.02
N PRO A 183 30.86 -8.72 7.68
CA PRO A 183 32.15 -8.41 7.09
C PRO A 183 32.68 -7.13 7.75
N LYS A 184 33.88 -7.20 8.34
CA LYS A 184 34.53 -6.08 9.04
C LYS A 184 34.67 -4.90 8.07
N LEU A 185 33.70 -3.98 8.12
CA LEU A 185 33.72 -2.78 7.30
C LEU A 185 34.89 -1.92 7.79
N ARG A 186 35.86 -1.67 6.90
CA ARG A 186 36.95 -0.72 7.12
C ARG A 186 36.32 0.58 7.59
N LYS A 187 36.79 1.12 8.73
CA LYS A 187 36.37 2.42 9.31
C LYS A 187 36.39 3.50 8.21
N THR A 188 35.26 3.65 7.53
CA THR A 188 35.00 4.65 6.51
C THR A 188 33.75 5.40 6.96
N ASN A 189 33.66 6.66 6.57
CA ASN A 189 32.63 7.61 7.01
C ASN A 189 31.25 6.96 7.15
N ASN A 190 30.55 7.31 8.23
CA ASN A 190 29.31 6.65 8.65
C ASN A 190 28.31 6.40 7.50
N TRP A 191 28.12 7.35 6.58
CA TRP A 191 27.18 7.25 5.45
C TRP A 191 27.54 6.18 4.40
N LEU A 192 28.82 5.91 4.14
CA LEU A 192 29.26 4.90 3.17
C LEU A 192 28.97 3.48 3.69
N ASN A 193 29.07 3.28 5.00
CA ASN A 193 28.71 2.00 5.64
C ASN A 193 27.22 1.65 5.41
N TYR A 194 26.34 2.65 5.35
CA TYR A 194 24.92 2.45 5.03
C TYR A 194 24.75 1.94 3.59
N LEU A 195 25.41 2.57 2.63
CA LEU A 195 25.35 2.17 1.22
C LEU A 195 25.95 0.79 0.96
N PHE A 196 27.06 0.44 1.61
CA PHE A 196 27.65 -0.89 1.48
C PHE A 196 26.71 -1.99 2.01
N ARG A 197 26.06 -1.77 3.16
CA ARG A 197 25.10 -2.72 3.73
C ARG A 197 23.84 -2.86 2.88
N TRP A 198 23.34 -1.75 2.33
CA TRP A 198 22.23 -1.79 1.39
C TRP A 198 22.61 -2.57 0.12
N LYS A 199 23.79 -2.35 -0.45
CA LYS A 199 24.29 -3.08 -1.64
C LYS A 199 24.39 -4.59 -1.38
N VAL A 200 24.82 -4.99 -0.18
CA VAL A 200 24.83 -6.40 0.27
C VAL A 200 23.41 -6.99 0.25
N GLY A 201 22.43 -6.28 0.81
CA GLY A 201 21.03 -6.70 0.79
C GLY A 201 20.43 -6.79 -0.62
N VAL A 202 20.73 -5.83 -1.49
CA VAL A 202 20.30 -5.84 -2.90
C VAL A 202 20.89 -7.02 -3.65
N ASN A 203 22.17 -7.34 -3.41
CA ASN A 203 22.81 -8.48 -4.07
C ASN A 203 22.21 -9.81 -3.63
N ALA A 204 21.89 -9.97 -2.34
CA ALA A 204 21.24 -11.17 -1.79
C ALA A 204 19.84 -11.41 -2.42
N CYS A 205 19.13 -10.35 -2.75
CA CYS A 205 17.76 -10.42 -3.29
C CYS A 205 17.68 -10.31 -4.83
N ARG A 206 18.81 -10.18 -5.55
CA ARG A 206 18.82 -9.92 -7.00
C ARG A 206 18.05 -10.98 -7.81
N GLY A 207 18.14 -12.24 -7.42
CA GLY A 207 17.47 -13.36 -8.12
C GLY A 207 15.95 -13.41 -7.91
N ILE A 208 15.41 -12.79 -6.85
CA ILE A 208 13.98 -12.82 -6.51
C ILE A 208 13.27 -11.48 -6.72
N LEU A 209 14.02 -10.41 -6.98
CA LEU A 209 13.45 -9.08 -7.13
C LEU A 209 12.42 -9.03 -8.28
N LEU A 210 12.79 -9.55 -9.45
CA LEU A 210 11.93 -9.53 -10.63
C LEU A 210 10.63 -10.34 -10.49
N PRO A 211 10.64 -11.60 -10.01
CA PRO A 211 9.39 -12.32 -9.79
C PRO A 211 8.54 -11.68 -8.67
N MET A 212 9.16 -11.09 -7.65
CA MET A 212 8.42 -10.38 -6.60
C MET A 212 7.77 -9.09 -7.09
N THR A 213 8.46 -8.27 -7.89
CA THR A 213 7.90 -7.03 -8.42
C THR A 213 6.71 -7.33 -9.33
N LEU A 214 6.83 -8.35 -10.19
CA LEU A 214 5.74 -8.80 -11.07
C LEU A 214 4.57 -9.39 -10.27
N GLY A 215 4.86 -10.21 -9.25
CA GLY A 215 3.82 -10.79 -8.39
C GLY A 215 3.04 -9.74 -7.60
N LEU A 216 3.75 -8.80 -6.97
CA LEU A 216 3.13 -7.72 -6.19
C LEU A 216 2.37 -6.73 -7.07
N SER A 217 2.89 -6.39 -8.27
CA SER A 217 2.18 -5.51 -9.19
C SER A 217 0.90 -6.15 -9.71
N ALA A 218 0.93 -7.46 -10.03
CA ALA A 218 -0.26 -8.20 -10.45
C ALA A 218 -1.31 -8.29 -9.33
N ILE A 219 -0.91 -8.66 -8.11
CA ILE A 219 -1.83 -8.77 -6.96
C ILE A 219 -2.42 -7.41 -6.62
N SER A 220 -1.59 -6.35 -6.54
CA SER A 220 -2.05 -5.00 -6.21
C SER A 220 -2.96 -4.42 -7.30
N GLY A 221 -2.60 -4.60 -8.57
CA GLY A 221 -3.40 -4.15 -9.70
C GLY A 221 -4.76 -4.86 -9.77
N ALA A 222 -4.78 -6.20 -9.67
CA ALA A 222 -6.01 -6.97 -9.63
C ALA A 222 -6.87 -6.61 -8.41
N SER A 223 -6.24 -6.45 -7.24
CA SER A 223 -6.93 -6.02 -6.02
C SER A 223 -7.60 -4.67 -6.22
N MET A 224 -6.90 -3.70 -6.79
CA MET A 224 -7.45 -2.37 -7.00
C MET A 224 -8.56 -2.35 -8.05
N TYR A 225 -8.42 -3.15 -9.11
CA TYR A 225 -9.47 -3.33 -10.12
C TYR A 225 -10.77 -3.85 -9.50
N VAL A 226 -10.69 -4.88 -8.65
CA VAL A 226 -11.87 -5.44 -7.95
C VAL A 226 -12.51 -4.40 -7.02
N ARG A 227 -11.71 -3.55 -6.36
CA ARG A 227 -12.22 -2.47 -5.50
C ARG A 227 -12.92 -1.38 -6.31
N LEU A 228 -12.39 -1.03 -7.47
CA LEU A 228 -13.01 -0.06 -8.38
C LEU A 228 -14.34 -0.59 -8.92
N TRP A 229 -14.37 -1.86 -9.36
CA TRP A 229 -15.59 -2.53 -9.81
C TRP A 229 -16.68 -2.55 -8.72
N GLY A 230 -16.31 -2.88 -7.48
CA GLY A 230 -17.25 -2.87 -6.35
C GLY A 230 -17.78 -1.47 -6.05
N ARG A 231 -16.93 -0.44 -6.13
CA ARG A 231 -17.36 0.95 -5.96
C ARG A 231 -18.31 1.40 -7.07
N GLU A 232 -17.97 1.14 -8.32
CA GLU A 232 -18.79 1.51 -9.49
C GLU A 232 -20.21 0.94 -9.37
N ARG A 233 -20.33 -0.35 -9.03
CA ARG A 233 -21.63 -1.00 -8.82
C ARG A 233 -22.47 -0.37 -7.71
N ILE A 234 -21.84 -0.04 -6.58
CA ILE A 234 -22.55 0.61 -5.48
C ILE A 234 -23.01 2.01 -5.90
N MET A 235 -22.14 2.78 -6.56
CA MET A 235 -22.47 4.14 -7.01
C MET A 235 -23.55 4.15 -8.10
N ASP A 236 -23.54 3.19 -9.02
CA ASP A 236 -24.58 3.03 -10.04
C ASP A 236 -25.92 2.71 -9.39
N THR A 237 -25.95 1.78 -8.44
CA THR A 237 -27.18 1.42 -7.70
C THR A 237 -27.76 2.63 -6.96
N LEU A 238 -26.89 3.42 -6.32
CA LEU A 238 -27.28 4.66 -5.64
C LEU A 238 -27.85 5.73 -6.58
N SER A 239 -27.40 5.75 -7.84
CA SER A 239 -27.89 6.72 -8.83
C SER A 239 -29.28 6.37 -9.37
N VAL A 240 -29.64 5.08 -9.36
CA VAL A 240 -30.93 4.56 -9.85
C VAL A 240 -31.98 4.54 -8.73
N GLU A 241 -31.58 4.20 -7.49
CA GLU A 241 -32.49 4.04 -6.35
C GLU A 241 -31.98 4.80 -5.12
N PRO A 242 -32.20 6.14 -5.03
CA PRO A 242 -31.76 6.93 -3.88
C PRO A 242 -32.50 6.58 -2.58
N GLU A 243 -33.69 5.97 -2.67
CA GLU A 243 -34.47 5.49 -1.52
C GLU A 243 -33.83 4.29 -0.81
N PHE A 244 -32.95 3.55 -1.50
CA PHE A 244 -32.25 2.39 -0.96
C PHE A 244 -31.29 2.75 0.21
N VAL A 245 -30.90 4.02 0.31
CA VAL A 245 -30.10 4.54 1.44
C VAL A 245 -30.98 4.94 2.63
N ALA A 246 -32.21 5.37 2.38
CA ALA A 246 -33.14 5.78 3.44
C ALA A 246 -33.63 4.60 4.31
N GLU A 247 -33.56 3.38 3.78
CA GLU A 247 -33.83 2.13 4.54
C GLU A 247 -32.62 1.61 5.33
N MET A 248 -31.44 2.23 5.17
CA MET A 248 -30.18 1.79 5.81
C MET A 248 -29.85 2.52 7.12
N ASP A 249 -30.64 3.54 7.49
CA ASP A 249 -30.56 4.25 8.78
C ASP A 249 -31.43 3.61 9.87
#